data_AF-A0A8S1MMY2-F1
#
_entry.id   AF-A0A8S1MMY2-F1
#
_cell.length_a   1.000
_cell.length_b   1.000
_cell.length_c   1.000
_cell.angle_alpha   90.00
_cell.angle_beta   90.00
_cell.angle_gamma   90.00
#
_symmetry.space_group_name_H-M   'P 1'
#
loop_
_entity.id
_entity.type
_entity.pdbx_description
1 polymer ?
#
loop_
_entity_poly.entity_id
_entity_poly.type
_entity_poly.pdbx_seq_one_letter_code
_entity_poly.pdbx_strand_id
1 'polypeptide(L)'
;MLIISIKFYQNCSSNLKFKTSFRNCILEAFKRRLWKETDGDDWDIMWAEKEWIHEVMDHTHLQSNQKINHFRNHYELTRKDLMIKNLKRFKKNLEREGKQDDANNYNFFPLTFHLPSEYPIFFEEFKRQCSNGETKTAWIMKPIGKSQGKGIFIFNKIQQISQWKNTLRYNQDNPQAEAYIVQKYIADPLLIGGKKFDMRIYLLCTSYQPLTLYLYRTGFARFTHHRYDNEDITNTYVHLTNVAIQKTSDNYDEKLGGKWNLQTLKLYLMTKYGQEKVAETFYNIQMLMVRSLQAVQKIIINDKHCFELYGFDILLDAQLKPWLLEVNASPSMTSNTPVDFELKCGLLDDVFTIIDLEKVLTGNEEQIGGFDLICKGSPIKLPINSTFTTYLGAFNNRQQQLKKIAKSTAIRLAQTYQETQTKAIEIGSKGQKEKEEKDKQMRSSSKGPQAMQNGVNGSNKPNNQSKQNTIMKRNTTNLPALGTVQNRSNIKRQPLQNAGQQQQQLQQSQSNSSKKNNPNEESMLSANQKLQKLTQESKINQFQPYKQQSQYNDVMGMGSRNQQKNEE
;
A
#
# COMPACT_ATOMS: atom_id res chain seq x y z
N MET A 1 9.82 6.33 -17.23
CA MET A 1 9.10 5.56 -16.19
C MET A 1 8.02 4.66 -16.79
N LEU A 2 7.21 5.13 -17.75
CA LEU A 2 6.19 4.34 -18.47
C LEU A 2 6.69 3.02 -19.08
N ILE A 3 7.90 3.03 -19.64
CA ILE A 3 8.46 1.88 -20.40
C ILE A 3 8.80 0.69 -19.49
N ILE A 4 9.11 0.90 -18.20
CA ILE A 4 9.44 -0.20 -17.27
C ILE A 4 8.17 -0.89 -16.77
N SER A 5 7.10 -0.15 -16.43
CA SER A 5 5.79 -0.75 -16.13
C SER A 5 5.21 -1.49 -17.33
N ILE A 6 5.22 -0.87 -18.51
CA ILE A 6 4.65 -1.50 -19.70
C ILE A 6 5.43 -2.76 -20.09
N LYS A 7 6.76 -2.75 -20.08
CA LYS A 7 7.56 -3.96 -20.36
C LYS A 7 7.44 -5.03 -19.27
N PHE A 8 7.17 -4.66 -18.03
CA PHE A 8 6.93 -5.60 -16.95
C PHE A 8 5.60 -6.36 -17.14
N TYR A 9 4.53 -5.64 -17.51
CA TYR A 9 3.20 -6.22 -17.69
C TYR A 9 2.92 -6.76 -19.11
N GLN A 10 3.71 -6.37 -20.12
CA GLN A 10 3.50 -6.79 -21.53
C GLN A 10 3.59 -8.30 -21.78
N ASN A 11 4.24 -9.07 -20.89
CA ASN A 11 4.33 -10.53 -21.02
C ASN A 11 3.22 -11.29 -20.27
N CYS A 12 2.36 -10.59 -19.53
CA CYS A 12 1.21 -11.17 -18.86
C CYS A 12 -0.04 -10.39 -19.27
N SER A 13 -0.74 -10.84 -20.32
CA SER A 13 -2.08 -10.35 -20.62
C SER A 13 -3.02 -10.81 -19.49
N SER A 14 -3.07 -10.06 -18.38
CA SER A 14 -4.01 -10.31 -17.30
C SER A 14 -5.40 -9.88 -17.76
N ASN A 15 -6.35 -10.82 -17.77
CA ASN A 15 -7.76 -10.51 -18.04
C ASN A 15 -8.46 -9.87 -16.83
N LEU A 16 -7.67 -9.26 -15.94
CA LEU A 16 -8.17 -8.65 -14.70
C LEU A 16 -9.02 -7.43 -15.01
N LYS A 17 -10.12 -7.31 -14.28
CA LYS A 17 -11.09 -6.24 -14.42
C LYS A 17 -11.11 -5.35 -13.19
N PHE A 18 -11.13 -4.04 -13.38
CA PHE A 18 -11.25 -3.06 -12.30
C PHE A 18 -12.48 -2.18 -12.46
N LYS A 19 -13.04 -1.74 -11.33
CA LYS A 19 -14.18 -0.81 -11.26
C LYS A 19 -13.83 0.39 -10.39
N THR A 20 -14.03 1.61 -10.90
CA THR A 20 -13.83 2.84 -10.12
C THR A 20 -14.56 4.03 -10.73
N SER A 21 -15.10 4.92 -9.89
CA SER A 21 -15.64 6.22 -10.31
C SER A 21 -14.55 7.29 -10.43
N PHE A 22 -13.38 7.07 -9.86
CA PHE A 22 -12.32 8.08 -9.77
C PHE A 22 -11.62 8.30 -11.12
N ARG A 23 -11.49 9.57 -11.53
CA ARG A 23 -10.77 10.00 -12.74
C ARG A 23 -9.49 10.77 -12.39
N ASN A 24 -8.64 10.17 -11.54
CA ASN A 24 -7.38 10.74 -11.06
C ASN A 24 -6.25 9.69 -11.09
N CYS A 25 -5.22 9.80 -10.22
CA CYS A 25 -4.11 8.85 -10.16
C CYS A 25 -4.57 7.38 -9.97
N ILE A 26 -5.75 7.13 -9.41
CA ILE A 26 -6.33 5.78 -9.25
C ILE A 26 -6.55 5.12 -10.62
N LEU A 27 -7.26 5.81 -11.52
CA LEU A 27 -7.51 5.33 -12.88
C LEU A 27 -6.19 5.12 -13.63
N GLU A 28 -5.28 6.08 -13.52
CA GLU A 28 -3.98 6.02 -14.19
C GLU A 28 -3.13 4.84 -13.70
N ALA A 29 -3.17 4.53 -12.39
CA ALA A 29 -2.48 3.37 -11.84
C ALA A 29 -3.05 2.04 -12.36
N PHE A 30 -4.38 1.91 -12.48
CA PHE A 30 -5.00 0.74 -13.11
C PHE A 30 -4.61 0.60 -14.59
N LYS A 31 -4.69 1.69 -15.35
CA LYS A 31 -4.30 1.71 -16.78
C LYS A 31 -2.84 1.34 -17.00
N ARG A 32 -1.92 1.79 -16.12
CA ARG A 32 -0.49 1.42 -16.17
C ARG A 32 -0.25 -0.09 -16.04
N ARG A 33 -1.19 -0.83 -15.45
CA ARG A 33 -1.16 -2.30 -15.34
C ARG A 33 -1.86 -3.03 -16.48
N LEU A 34 -2.42 -2.29 -17.44
CA LEU A 34 -3.18 -2.85 -18.57
C LEU A 34 -4.42 -3.66 -18.15
N TRP A 35 -4.95 -3.42 -16.94
CA TRP A 35 -6.22 -4.02 -16.50
C TRP A 35 -7.40 -3.37 -17.24
N LYS A 36 -8.52 -4.09 -17.35
CA LYS A 36 -9.70 -3.65 -18.11
C LYS A 36 -10.72 -2.97 -17.20
N GLU A 37 -11.14 -1.76 -17.56
CA GLU A 37 -12.24 -1.08 -16.86
C GLU A 37 -13.56 -1.80 -17.15
N THR A 38 -14.43 -1.92 -16.14
CA THR A 38 -15.76 -2.52 -16.28
C THR A 38 -16.78 -1.75 -15.46
N ASP A 39 -17.99 -1.60 -16.00
CA ASP A 39 -19.14 -1.00 -15.31
C ASP A 39 -20.06 -2.06 -14.68
N GLY A 40 -19.93 -3.32 -15.10
CA GLY A 40 -20.73 -4.44 -14.60
C GLY A 40 -20.34 -4.93 -13.20
N ASP A 41 -20.92 -6.06 -12.80
CA ASP A 41 -20.64 -6.71 -11.51
C ASP A 41 -19.50 -7.74 -11.57
N ASP A 42 -19.06 -8.08 -12.79
CA ASP A 42 -17.89 -8.92 -13.04
C ASP A 42 -16.62 -8.08 -13.03
N TRP A 43 -16.07 -7.88 -11.83
CA TRP A 43 -14.82 -7.18 -11.54
C TRP A 43 -13.98 -7.99 -10.54
N ASP A 44 -12.64 -7.83 -10.59
CA ASP A 44 -11.71 -8.45 -9.63
C ASP A 44 -11.33 -7.48 -8.51
N ILE A 45 -11.25 -6.19 -8.82
CA ILE A 45 -10.97 -5.13 -7.84
C ILE A 45 -11.85 -3.91 -8.05
N MET A 46 -12.41 -3.41 -6.95
CA MET A 46 -13.15 -2.17 -6.93
C MET A 46 -12.44 -1.14 -6.05
N TRP A 47 -12.15 0.03 -6.63
CA TRP A 47 -11.75 1.20 -5.86
C TRP A 47 -12.96 2.12 -5.67
N ALA A 48 -13.63 1.93 -4.54
CA ALA A 48 -14.89 2.55 -4.18
C ALA A 48 -14.72 3.87 -3.41
N GLU A 49 -15.74 4.71 -3.48
CA GLU A 49 -15.95 5.85 -2.60
C GLU A 49 -16.47 5.42 -1.23
N LYS A 50 -16.27 6.22 -0.19
CA LYS A 50 -16.69 5.86 1.18
C LYS A 50 -18.21 5.79 1.29
N GLU A 51 -18.88 6.70 0.59
CA GLU A 51 -20.33 6.82 0.52
C GLU A 51 -20.95 5.52 -0.02
N TRP A 52 -20.36 4.96 -1.08
CA TRP A 52 -20.76 3.67 -1.64
C TRP A 52 -20.60 2.53 -0.62
N ILE A 53 -19.51 2.52 0.15
CA ILE A 53 -19.27 1.50 1.18
C ILE A 53 -20.36 1.53 2.25
N HIS A 54 -20.77 2.72 2.68
CA HIS A 54 -21.81 2.88 3.69
C HIS A 54 -23.20 2.45 3.23
N GLU A 55 -23.53 2.70 1.97
CA GLU A 55 -24.88 2.47 1.45
C GLU A 55 -25.07 1.05 0.91
N VAL A 56 -24.02 0.46 0.33
CA VAL A 56 -24.16 -0.70 -0.56
C VAL A 56 -23.44 -1.94 -0.02
N MET A 57 -22.36 -1.78 0.75
CA MET A 57 -21.52 -2.91 1.15
C MET A 57 -22.25 -3.94 2.02
N ASP A 58 -23.16 -3.50 2.90
CA ASP A 58 -23.93 -4.39 3.78
C ASP A 58 -24.94 -5.27 3.02
N HIS A 59 -25.30 -4.87 1.80
CA HIS A 59 -26.25 -5.60 0.94
C HIS A 59 -25.56 -6.34 -0.22
N THR A 60 -24.23 -6.26 -0.32
CA THR A 60 -23.46 -6.83 -1.43
C THR A 60 -22.76 -8.12 -1.03
N HIS A 61 -22.92 -9.16 -1.84
CA HIS A 61 -22.17 -10.41 -1.70
C HIS A 61 -20.95 -10.41 -2.61
N LEU A 62 -19.75 -10.34 -2.00
CA LEU A 62 -18.48 -10.36 -2.71
C LEU A 62 -18.04 -11.79 -3.05
N GLN A 63 -17.62 -11.99 -4.29
CA GLN A 63 -17.03 -13.25 -4.76
C GLN A 63 -15.64 -13.47 -4.13
N SER A 64 -15.21 -14.73 -4.08
CA SER A 64 -13.96 -15.09 -3.37
C SER A 64 -12.68 -14.43 -3.90
N ASN A 65 -12.66 -14.04 -5.17
CA ASN A 65 -11.55 -13.37 -5.86
C ASN A 65 -11.65 -11.83 -5.80
N GLN A 66 -12.77 -11.28 -5.34
CA GLN A 66 -13.00 -9.84 -5.35
C GLN A 66 -12.24 -9.11 -4.23
N LYS A 67 -11.75 -7.92 -4.54
CA LYS A 67 -11.05 -7.03 -3.61
C LYS A 67 -11.64 -5.63 -3.61
N ILE A 68 -11.73 -5.02 -2.43
CA ILE A 68 -12.24 -3.66 -2.25
C ILE A 68 -11.38 -2.87 -1.26
N ASN A 69 -11.22 -1.57 -1.51
CA ASN A 69 -10.26 -0.69 -0.83
C ASN A 69 -10.74 -0.10 0.51
N HIS A 70 -11.81 -0.66 1.11
CA HIS A 70 -12.32 -0.20 2.39
C HIS A 70 -12.78 -1.34 3.31
N PHE A 71 -12.53 -1.20 4.62
CA PHE A 71 -13.22 -2.01 5.64
C PHE A 71 -14.59 -1.39 5.98
N ARG A 72 -15.61 -2.22 6.23
CA ARG A 72 -17.01 -1.77 6.47
C ARG A 72 -17.12 -0.65 7.51
N ASN A 73 -16.45 -0.83 8.64
CA ASN A 73 -16.44 0.14 9.73
C ASN A 73 -15.12 0.91 9.85
N HIS A 74 -14.45 1.22 8.73
CA HIS A 74 -13.19 1.98 8.70
C HIS A 74 -13.27 3.31 9.50
N TYR A 75 -14.47 3.88 9.61
CA TYR A 75 -14.75 5.12 10.33
C TYR A 75 -14.43 5.06 11.83
N GLU A 76 -14.31 3.87 12.42
CA GLU A 76 -13.83 3.69 13.81
C GLU A 76 -12.42 4.24 14.04
N LEU A 77 -11.59 4.27 13.00
CA LEU A 77 -10.26 4.88 13.05
C LEU A 77 -10.23 6.27 12.40
N THR A 78 -11.09 6.53 11.42
CA THR A 78 -10.95 7.73 10.57
C THR A 78 -11.89 8.87 10.93
N ARG A 79 -12.97 8.62 11.67
CA ARG A 79 -13.76 9.70 12.26
C ARG A 79 -13.08 10.19 13.54
N LYS A 80 -12.96 11.51 13.69
CA LYS A 80 -12.14 12.14 14.74
C LYS A 80 -12.63 11.80 16.16
N ASP A 81 -13.93 11.74 16.37
CA ASP A 81 -14.56 11.36 17.64
C ASP A 81 -14.31 9.89 18.00
N LEU A 82 -14.56 8.98 17.06
CA LEU A 82 -14.39 7.54 17.27
C LEU A 82 -12.91 7.17 17.44
N MET A 83 -12.02 7.76 16.65
CA MET A 83 -10.57 7.57 16.77
C MET A 83 -10.11 7.87 18.19
N ILE A 84 -10.45 9.06 18.71
CA ILE A 84 -10.06 9.49 20.04
C ILE A 84 -10.72 8.62 21.13
N LYS A 85 -12.01 8.29 20.97
CA LYS A 85 -12.71 7.38 21.87
C LYS A 85 -12.02 6.02 21.96
N ASN A 86 -11.65 5.45 20.81
CA ASN A 86 -11.01 4.14 20.71
C ASN A 86 -9.59 4.16 21.29
N LEU A 87 -8.79 5.18 20.99
CA LEU A 87 -7.46 5.38 21.59
C LEU A 87 -7.52 5.54 23.11
N LYS A 88 -8.42 6.40 23.62
CA LYS A 88 -8.64 6.56 25.08
C LYS A 88 -9.07 5.25 25.74
N ARG A 89 -10.01 4.52 25.11
CA ARG A 89 -10.49 3.23 25.63
C ARG A 89 -9.36 2.21 25.70
N PHE A 90 -8.56 2.11 24.64
CA PHE A 90 -7.43 1.18 24.61
C PHE A 90 -6.38 1.51 25.68
N LYS A 91 -6.00 2.78 25.80
CA LYS A 91 -5.11 3.26 26.86
C LYS A 91 -5.64 2.90 28.26
N LYS A 92 -6.91 3.20 28.55
CA LYS A 92 -7.55 2.90 29.84
C LYS A 92 -7.66 1.39 30.12
N ASN A 93 -7.73 0.56 29.09
CA ASN A 93 -7.70 -0.89 29.25
C ASN A 93 -6.29 -1.35 29.68
N LEU A 94 -5.23 -0.82 29.06
CA LEU A 94 -3.85 -1.12 29.45
C LEU A 94 -3.55 -0.70 30.89
N GLU A 95 -4.02 0.48 31.32
CA GLU A 95 -3.91 0.96 32.71
C GLU A 95 -4.59 -0.01 33.69
N ARG A 96 -5.78 -0.50 33.34
CA ARG A 96 -6.50 -1.51 34.15
C ARG A 96 -5.83 -2.87 34.19
N GLU A 97 -5.08 -3.23 33.16
CA GLU A 97 -4.25 -4.44 33.11
C GLU A 97 -2.90 -4.28 33.84
N GLY A 98 -2.63 -3.12 34.45
CA GLY A 98 -1.37 -2.83 35.14
C GLY A 98 -0.19 -2.54 34.20
N LYS A 99 -0.44 -2.33 32.90
CA LYS A 99 0.58 -2.06 31.88
C LYS A 99 0.80 -0.56 31.69
N GLN A 100 1.29 0.11 32.73
CA GLN A 100 1.41 1.57 32.75
C GLN A 100 2.34 2.12 31.65
N ASP A 101 3.46 1.45 31.39
CA ASP A 101 4.42 1.86 30.35
C ASP A 101 3.82 1.74 28.94
N ASP A 102 3.06 0.68 28.68
CA ASP A 102 2.33 0.51 27.43
C ASP A 102 1.21 1.54 27.28
N ALA A 103 0.55 1.94 28.38
CA ALA A 103 -0.45 3.01 28.34
C ALA A 103 0.19 4.37 28.04
N ASN A 104 1.36 4.66 28.61
CA ASN A 104 2.11 5.89 28.36
C ASN A 104 2.55 6.02 26.90
N ASN A 105 2.79 4.89 26.24
CA ASN A 105 3.06 4.79 24.82
C ASN A 105 1.92 5.29 23.90
N TYR A 106 0.72 5.57 24.45
CA TYR A 106 -0.42 6.18 23.75
C TYR A 106 -0.53 7.70 23.93
N ASN A 107 0.45 8.37 24.58
CA ASN A 107 0.46 9.83 24.78
C ASN A 107 0.90 10.63 23.53
N PHE A 108 0.46 10.19 22.34
CA PHE A 108 0.79 10.79 21.04
C PHE A 108 -0.39 11.51 20.37
N PHE A 109 -1.54 11.63 21.03
CA PHE A 109 -2.66 12.45 20.55
C PHE A 109 -2.96 13.56 21.58
N PRO A 110 -3.29 14.78 21.14
CA PRO A 110 -3.55 15.87 22.08
C PRO A 110 -4.82 15.63 22.89
N LEU A 111 -4.89 16.23 24.08
CA LEU A 111 -6.07 16.16 24.94
C LEU A 111 -7.30 16.63 24.16
N THR A 112 -8.30 15.76 24.04
CA THR A 112 -9.45 15.97 23.15
C THR A 112 -10.75 15.64 23.87
N PHE A 113 -11.80 16.41 23.61
CA PHE A 113 -13.15 16.25 24.15
C PHE A 113 -14.20 16.27 23.03
N HIS A 114 -15.26 15.50 23.18
CA HIS A 114 -16.38 15.40 22.24
C HIS A 114 -17.55 16.28 22.69
N LEU A 115 -17.90 17.31 21.92
CA LEU A 115 -19.00 18.21 22.21
C LEU A 115 -20.27 17.83 21.43
N PRO A 116 -21.48 17.97 22.04
CA PRO A 116 -21.73 18.60 23.35
C PRO A 116 -21.56 17.68 24.57
N SER A 117 -21.41 16.36 24.39
CA SER A 117 -21.48 15.37 25.48
C SER A 117 -20.45 15.55 26.60
N GLU A 118 -19.22 15.96 26.27
CA GLU A 118 -18.12 16.15 27.22
C GLU A 118 -17.92 17.64 27.58
N TYR A 119 -18.87 18.53 27.28
CA TYR A 119 -18.76 19.97 27.61
C TYR A 119 -18.48 20.23 29.09
N PRO A 120 -19.18 19.60 30.06
CA PRO A 120 -18.93 19.88 31.47
C PRO A 120 -17.49 19.54 31.90
N ILE A 121 -16.98 18.40 31.42
CA ILE A 121 -15.63 17.92 31.73
C ILE A 121 -14.59 18.83 31.06
N PHE A 122 -14.83 19.21 29.81
CA PHE A 122 -13.99 20.18 29.10
C PHE A 122 -13.96 21.54 29.83
N PHE A 123 -15.10 22.04 30.29
CA PHE A 123 -15.20 23.33 30.95
C PHE A 123 -14.41 23.38 32.26
N GLU A 124 -14.44 22.30 33.05
CA GLU A 124 -13.62 22.19 34.27
C GLU A 124 -12.13 22.14 33.94
N GLU A 125 -11.73 21.39 32.91
CA GLU A 125 -10.33 21.37 32.46
C GLU A 125 -9.87 22.73 31.92
N PHE A 126 -10.73 23.44 31.19
CA PHE A 126 -10.47 24.79 30.69
C PHE A 126 -10.23 25.77 31.85
N LYS A 127 -11.09 25.75 32.87
CA LYS A 127 -10.90 26.57 34.09
C LYS A 127 -9.59 26.24 34.80
N ARG A 128 -9.29 24.95 34.98
CA ARG A 128 -8.08 24.50 35.67
C ARG A 128 -6.81 25.04 35.01
N GLN A 129 -6.75 25.03 33.68
CA GLN A 129 -5.62 25.58 32.94
C GLN A 129 -5.54 27.11 33.08
N CYS A 130 -6.67 27.82 33.01
CA CYS A 130 -6.71 29.27 33.26
C CYS A 130 -6.23 29.64 34.67
N SER A 131 -6.62 28.87 35.70
CA SER A 131 -6.24 29.13 37.10
C SER A 131 -4.76 28.87 37.40
N ASN A 132 -4.11 27.99 36.64
CA ASN A 132 -2.69 27.66 36.81
C ASN A 132 -1.73 28.71 36.20
N GLY A 133 -2.25 29.88 35.79
CA GLY A 133 -1.45 30.92 35.14
C GLY A 133 -1.20 30.69 33.65
N GLU A 134 -1.71 29.59 33.05
CA GLU A 134 -1.69 29.34 31.60
C GLU A 134 -2.77 30.19 30.89
N THR A 135 -2.68 31.51 30.99
CA THR A 135 -3.67 32.47 30.46
C THR A 135 -3.79 32.50 28.93
N LYS A 136 -2.95 31.75 28.20
CA LYS A 136 -2.94 31.67 26.73
C LYS A 136 -3.09 30.24 26.17
N THR A 137 -3.58 29.25 26.92
CA THR A 137 -3.75 27.90 26.33
C THR A 137 -4.82 27.91 25.24
N ALA A 138 -4.37 27.78 23.99
CA ALA A 138 -5.24 27.71 22.83
C ALA A 138 -5.82 26.30 22.64
N TRP A 139 -7.04 26.27 22.11
CA TRP A 139 -7.78 25.06 21.80
C TRP A 139 -8.26 25.15 20.35
N ILE A 140 -8.34 24.00 19.67
CA ILE A 140 -8.80 23.89 18.30
C ILE A 140 -10.11 23.11 18.26
N MET A 141 -11.14 23.70 17.65
CA MET A 141 -12.40 23.02 17.36
C MET A 141 -12.38 22.47 15.96
N LYS A 142 -12.75 21.19 15.82
CA LYS A 142 -12.83 20.52 14.53
C LYS A 142 -14.18 19.81 14.39
N PRO A 143 -14.91 20.01 13.30
CA PRO A 143 -16.13 19.25 13.04
C PRO A 143 -15.79 17.78 12.81
N ILE A 144 -16.67 16.88 13.27
CA ILE A 144 -16.46 15.44 13.20
C ILE A 144 -16.49 14.94 11.75
N GLY A 145 -17.51 15.35 11.00
CA GLY A 145 -17.78 14.84 9.64
C GLY A 145 -17.16 15.64 8.49
N LYS A 146 -16.62 16.84 8.72
CA LYS A 146 -16.01 17.65 7.65
C LYS A 146 -14.51 17.39 7.51
N SER A 147 -13.98 17.71 6.33
CA SER A 147 -12.58 17.55 5.95
C SER A 147 -12.03 18.84 5.33
N GLN A 148 -10.75 18.82 4.90
CA GLN A 148 -10.08 19.93 4.21
C GLN A 148 -9.92 21.23 5.03
N GLY A 149 -10.07 21.16 6.35
CA GLY A 149 -9.97 22.32 7.23
C GLY A 149 -11.24 23.18 7.32
N LYS A 150 -12.33 22.80 6.65
CA LYS A 150 -13.60 23.53 6.71
C LYS A 150 -14.22 23.44 8.10
N GLY A 151 -14.60 24.58 8.67
CA GLY A 151 -15.21 24.68 10.00
C GLY A 151 -14.22 24.56 11.17
N ILE A 152 -12.91 24.51 10.90
CA ILE A 152 -11.90 24.51 11.96
C ILE A 152 -11.65 25.93 12.42
N PHE A 153 -11.63 26.15 13.73
CA PHE A 153 -11.21 27.42 14.31
C PHE A 153 -10.46 27.18 15.62
N ILE A 154 -9.63 28.16 15.99
CA ILE A 154 -8.86 28.16 17.24
C ILE A 154 -9.49 29.18 18.18
N PHE A 155 -9.53 28.86 19.46
CA PHE A 155 -10.09 29.73 20.49
C PHE A 155 -9.25 29.66 21.76
N ASN A 156 -9.26 30.75 22.52
CA ASN A 156 -8.61 30.85 23.83
C ASN A 156 -9.55 31.42 24.90
N LYS A 157 -10.76 31.85 24.52
CA LYS A 157 -11.80 32.36 25.42
C LYS A 157 -13.02 31.46 25.34
N ILE A 158 -13.53 31.02 26.50
CA ILE A 158 -14.69 30.12 26.56
C ILE A 158 -15.95 30.72 25.93
N GLN A 159 -16.08 32.05 25.96
CA GLN A 159 -17.22 32.77 25.36
C GLN A 159 -17.34 32.52 23.85
N GLN A 160 -16.21 32.27 23.16
CA GLN A 160 -16.18 31.98 21.72
C GLN A 160 -16.90 30.67 21.37
N ILE A 161 -17.07 29.77 22.35
CA ILE A 161 -17.74 28.49 22.16
C ILE A 161 -19.08 28.38 22.93
N SER A 162 -19.59 29.49 23.45
CA SER A 162 -20.80 29.54 24.27
C SER A 162 -22.03 28.95 23.59
N GLN A 163 -22.14 29.02 22.26
CA GLN A 163 -23.23 28.41 21.49
C GLN A 163 -23.25 26.87 21.55
N TRP A 164 -22.12 26.22 21.84
CA TRP A 164 -22.03 24.76 22.03
C TRP A 164 -22.30 24.32 23.49
N LYS A 165 -22.61 25.25 24.39
CA LYS A 165 -22.97 24.97 25.80
C LYS A 165 -24.36 24.31 25.93
N ASN A 166 -25.29 24.62 25.03
CA ASN A 166 -26.73 24.34 25.20
C ASN A 166 -27.36 23.39 24.17
N THR A 167 -26.59 22.72 23.31
CA THR A 167 -27.12 21.83 22.25
C THR A 167 -27.60 20.45 22.73
N LEU A 168 -27.94 20.30 24.01
CA LEU A 168 -28.86 19.25 24.49
C LEU A 168 -30.33 19.64 24.29
N ARG A 169 -30.65 20.89 23.96
CA ARG A 169 -31.99 21.24 23.48
C ARG A 169 -32.07 20.96 21.99
N TYR A 170 -32.80 19.90 21.67
CA TYR A 170 -33.37 19.66 20.34
C TYR A 170 -34.02 20.98 19.85
N ASN A 171 -33.38 21.67 18.91
CA ASN A 171 -34.04 22.75 18.17
C ASN A 171 -34.87 22.06 17.09
N GLN A 172 -36.20 22.15 17.18
CA GLN A 172 -37.12 21.63 16.15
C GLN A 172 -36.82 22.23 14.76
N ASP A 173 -36.23 23.43 14.72
CA ASP A 173 -35.85 24.13 13.50
C ASP A 173 -34.44 23.78 12.98
N ASN A 174 -33.64 22.99 13.71
CA ASN A 174 -32.28 22.64 13.29
C ASN A 174 -31.85 21.25 13.83
N PRO A 175 -32.25 20.15 13.15
CA PRO A 175 -32.06 18.77 13.63
C PRO A 175 -30.60 18.29 13.67
N GLN A 176 -29.63 19.10 13.24
CA GLN A 176 -28.20 18.80 13.33
C GLN A 176 -27.47 19.88 14.13
N ALA A 177 -27.48 19.77 15.45
CA ALA A 177 -26.39 20.35 16.23
C ALA A 177 -25.08 19.72 15.73
N GLU A 178 -24.33 20.45 14.89
CA GLU A 178 -23.10 19.92 14.30
C GLU A 178 -22.15 19.53 15.45
N ALA A 179 -21.78 18.25 15.51
CA ALA A 179 -20.93 17.73 16.56
C ALA A 179 -19.44 18.03 16.27
N TYR A 180 -18.73 18.45 17.31
CA TYR A 180 -17.34 18.89 17.24
C TYR A 180 -16.47 18.13 18.22
N ILE A 181 -15.19 18.03 17.88
CA ILE A 181 -14.15 17.76 18.87
C ILE A 181 -13.47 19.07 19.26
N VAL A 182 -13.21 19.24 20.55
CA VAL A 182 -12.34 20.27 21.11
C VAL A 182 -11.02 19.61 21.47
N GLN A 183 -9.92 20.10 20.93
CA GLN A 183 -8.60 19.50 21.12
C GLN A 183 -7.61 20.56 21.59
N LYS A 184 -6.71 20.24 22.52
CA LYS A 184 -5.64 21.15 22.95
C LYS A 184 -4.77 21.47 21.73
N TYR A 185 -4.56 22.75 21.46
CA TYR A 185 -3.76 23.19 20.32
C TYR A 185 -2.27 23.01 20.63
N ILE A 186 -1.51 22.52 19.66
CA ILE A 186 -0.05 22.41 19.75
C ILE A 186 0.52 23.78 19.36
N ALA A 187 0.79 24.59 20.38
CA ALA A 187 1.24 25.99 20.24
C ALA A 187 2.75 26.14 19.98
N ASP A 188 3.54 25.10 20.23
CA ASP A 188 4.99 25.07 19.94
C ASP A 188 5.32 23.97 18.89
N PRO A 189 4.82 24.09 17.65
CA PRO A 189 5.14 23.15 16.59
C PRO A 189 6.59 23.31 16.14
N LEU A 190 7.19 22.24 15.61
CA LEU A 190 8.47 22.35 14.93
C LEU A 190 8.35 23.27 13.70
N LEU A 191 9.21 24.28 13.63
CA LEU A 191 9.24 25.23 12.52
C LEU A 191 10.49 25.03 11.65
N ILE A 192 10.31 25.16 10.33
CA ILE A 192 11.41 25.21 9.36
C ILE A 192 11.29 26.51 8.59
N GLY A 193 12.33 27.34 8.63
CA GLY A 193 12.29 28.70 8.06
C GLY A 193 11.18 29.56 8.69
N GLY A 194 10.80 29.29 9.94
CA GLY A 194 9.69 29.94 10.64
C GLY A 194 8.30 29.51 10.18
N LYS A 195 8.17 28.46 9.34
CA LYS A 195 6.88 27.97 8.83
C LYS A 195 6.46 26.67 9.53
N LYS A 196 5.17 26.55 9.83
CA LYS A 196 4.56 25.34 10.39
C LYS A 196 4.39 24.30 9.28
N PHE A 197 4.50 23.03 9.62
CA PHE A 197 4.24 21.96 8.69
C PHE A 197 3.63 20.74 9.37
N ASP A 198 2.92 19.92 8.60
CA ASP A 198 2.52 18.57 9.02
C ASP A 198 2.99 17.55 7.98
N MET A 199 3.08 16.27 8.37
CA MET A 199 3.49 15.18 7.50
C MET A 199 2.30 14.32 7.11
N ARG A 200 2.14 14.09 5.80
CA ARG A 200 1.29 13.05 5.24
C ARG A 200 2.11 11.78 5.00
N ILE A 201 1.76 10.71 5.70
CA ILE A 201 2.42 9.40 5.61
C ILE A 201 1.38 8.32 5.26
N TYR A 202 1.76 7.38 4.40
CA TYR A 202 0.86 6.36 3.88
C TYR A 202 1.13 5.00 4.54
N LEU A 203 0.06 4.32 4.96
CA LEU A 203 0.13 2.98 5.53
C LEU A 203 -1.02 2.13 4.97
N LEU A 204 -0.68 0.97 4.43
CA LEU A 204 -1.62 0.01 3.89
C LEU A 204 -1.90 -1.06 4.94
N CYS A 205 -3.17 -1.27 5.28
CA CYS A 205 -3.64 -2.39 6.08
C CYS A 205 -4.32 -3.40 5.16
N THR A 206 -3.81 -4.64 5.13
CA THR A 206 -4.41 -5.72 4.31
C THR A 206 -5.24 -6.71 5.12
N SER A 207 -5.12 -6.68 6.45
CA SER A 207 -5.91 -7.52 7.35
C SER A 207 -5.79 -6.98 8.78
N TYR A 208 -6.86 -7.09 9.56
CA TYR A 208 -6.87 -6.91 11.01
C TYR A 208 -6.75 -8.23 11.78
N GLN A 209 -6.90 -9.37 11.09
CA GLN A 209 -6.82 -10.71 11.67
C GLN A 209 -6.05 -11.69 10.75
N PRO A 210 -4.74 -11.88 10.94
CA PRO A 210 -3.86 -11.12 11.84
C PRO A 210 -3.59 -9.70 11.31
N LEU A 211 -3.29 -8.75 12.22
CA LEU A 211 -2.98 -7.37 11.86
C LEU A 211 -1.76 -7.32 10.93
N THR A 212 -1.97 -6.92 9.67
CA THR A 212 -0.93 -6.93 8.63
C THR A 212 -0.81 -5.54 8.02
N LEU A 213 0.33 -4.88 8.31
CA LEU A 213 0.55 -3.47 7.99
C LEU A 213 1.81 -3.28 7.16
N TYR A 214 1.68 -2.49 6.10
CA TYR A 214 2.76 -2.07 5.23
C TYR A 214 2.92 -0.54 5.31
N LEU A 215 4.12 -0.08 5.65
CA LEU A 215 4.45 1.35 5.73
C LEU A 215 5.15 1.81 4.47
N TYR A 216 4.65 2.89 3.86
CA TYR A 216 5.33 3.46 2.70
C TYR A 216 6.55 4.26 3.15
N ARG A 217 7.71 4.00 2.54
CA ARG A 217 8.99 4.65 2.91
C ARG A 217 8.96 6.17 2.72
N THR A 218 8.13 6.66 1.80
CA THR A 218 8.04 8.09 1.49
C THR A 218 6.67 8.66 1.83
N GLY A 219 6.64 9.98 1.93
CA GLY A 219 5.46 10.80 2.12
C GLY A 219 5.83 12.23 1.76
N PHE A 220 5.07 13.19 2.28
CA PHE A 220 5.44 14.59 2.12
C PHE A 220 5.06 15.42 3.34
N ALA A 221 5.89 16.41 3.64
CA ALA A 221 5.57 17.49 4.56
C ALA A 221 4.86 18.61 3.82
N ARG A 222 3.77 19.15 4.38
CA ARG A 222 3.00 20.28 3.86
C ARG A 222 3.27 21.50 4.71
N PHE A 223 3.82 22.56 4.11
CA PHE A 223 4.14 23.80 4.81
C PHE A 223 3.01 24.82 4.70
N THR A 224 2.92 25.69 5.70
CA THR A 224 2.20 26.96 5.59
C THR A 224 2.96 27.93 4.67
N HIS A 225 2.25 28.82 3.98
CA HIS A 225 2.90 29.84 3.14
C HIS A 225 3.37 31.04 3.98
N HIS A 226 2.67 31.30 5.08
CA HIS A 226 3.02 32.33 6.06
C HIS A 226 3.88 31.77 7.20
N ARG A 227 4.69 32.64 7.80
CA ARG A 227 5.45 32.31 9.01
C ARG A 227 4.49 32.11 10.18
N TYR A 228 4.83 31.17 11.04
CA TYR A 228 4.11 30.88 12.26
C TYR A 228 4.18 32.05 13.22
N ASP A 229 3.01 32.48 13.68
CA ASP A 229 2.82 33.49 14.70
C ASP A 229 1.77 32.94 15.67
N ASN A 230 2.06 32.99 16.97
CA ASN A 230 1.19 32.48 18.02
C ASN A 230 0.33 33.59 18.65
N GLU A 231 0.55 34.86 18.28
CA GLU A 231 -0.26 35.98 18.80
C GLU A 231 -1.58 36.11 18.03
N ASP A 232 -1.59 35.93 16.71
CA ASP A 232 -2.81 35.93 15.90
C ASP A 232 -3.40 34.52 15.67
N ILE A 233 -4.11 34.03 16.69
CA ILE A 233 -4.80 32.73 16.63
C ILE A 233 -5.96 32.66 15.62
N THR A 234 -6.39 33.80 15.08
CA THR A 234 -7.53 33.87 14.14
C THR A 234 -7.10 33.63 12.70
N ASN A 235 -5.81 33.81 12.40
CA ASN A 235 -5.27 33.63 11.07
C ASN A 235 -5.10 32.14 10.72
N THR A 236 -6.11 31.62 10.01
CA THR A 236 -6.12 30.22 9.58
C THR A 236 -4.99 29.86 8.62
N TYR A 237 -4.44 30.81 7.84
CA TYR A 237 -3.33 30.57 6.91
C TYR A 237 -2.00 30.25 7.61
N VAL A 238 -1.84 30.70 8.86
CA VAL A 238 -0.66 30.48 9.70
C VAL A 238 -0.77 29.16 10.47
N HIS A 239 -1.99 28.72 10.75
CA HIS A 239 -2.25 27.61 11.66
C HIS A 239 -2.70 26.31 11.00
N LEU A 240 -3.30 26.38 9.81
CA LEU A 240 -3.82 25.23 9.07
C LEU A 240 -2.99 24.96 7.82
N THR A 241 -2.39 23.78 7.74
CA THR A 241 -1.48 23.35 6.67
C THR A 241 -2.20 22.72 5.47
N ASN A 242 -3.53 22.61 5.53
CA ASN A 242 -4.34 21.99 4.48
C ASN A 242 -4.18 22.75 3.15
N VAL A 243 -3.85 22.03 2.08
CA VAL A 243 -3.69 22.59 0.73
C VAL A 243 -4.91 23.38 0.27
N ALA A 244 -6.13 22.95 0.63
CA ALA A 244 -7.37 23.65 0.27
C ALA A 244 -7.45 25.08 0.84
N ILE A 245 -6.86 25.31 2.02
CA ILE A 245 -6.77 26.64 2.65
C ILE A 245 -5.57 27.38 2.08
N GLN A 246 -4.43 26.71 1.94
CA GLN A 246 -3.21 27.35 1.47
C GLN A 246 -3.28 27.83 0.01
N LYS A 247 -4.08 27.18 -0.85
CA LYS A 247 -4.33 27.62 -2.23
C LYS A 247 -5.04 28.97 -2.35
N THR A 248 -5.74 29.42 -1.32
CA THR A 248 -6.39 30.73 -1.34
C THR A 248 -5.49 31.84 -0.82
N SER A 249 -4.22 31.54 -0.49
CA SER A 249 -3.24 32.54 -0.09
C SER A 249 -2.54 33.17 -1.29
N ASP A 250 -2.30 34.48 -1.24
CA ASP A 250 -1.66 35.25 -2.31
C ASP A 250 -0.22 34.80 -2.61
N ASN A 251 0.43 34.12 -1.65
CA ASN A 251 1.81 33.63 -1.74
C ASN A 251 1.92 32.16 -2.18
N TYR A 252 0.86 31.57 -2.72
CA TYR A 252 0.86 30.18 -3.17
C TYR A 252 1.70 30.00 -4.46
N ASP A 253 2.83 29.29 -4.36
CA ASP A 253 3.59 28.88 -5.52
C ASP A 253 3.08 27.52 -6.04
N GLU A 254 2.37 27.54 -7.16
CA GLU A 254 1.85 26.34 -7.82
C GLU A 254 2.96 25.35 -8.24
N LYS A 255 4.18 25.83 -8.51
CA LYS A 255 5.31 24.99 -8.98
C LYS A 255 5.97 24.24 -7.83
N LEU A 256 6.20 24.90 -6.70
CA LEU A 256 6.80 24.28 -5.51
C LEU A 256 5.76 23.55 -4.64
N GLY A 257 4.50 23.98 -4.70
CA GLY A 257 3.36 23.37 -4.00
C GLY A 257 3.45 23.37 -2.47
N GLY A 258 4.48 24.01 -1.89
CA GLY A 258 4.74 24.05 -0.46
C GLY A 258 4.99 22.68 0.17
N LYS A 259 5.59 21.73 -0.57
CA LYS A 259 5.82 20.36 -0.09
C LYS A 259 7.30 19.97 -0.09
N TRP A 260 7.73 19.29 0.97
CA TRP A 260 8.99 18.54 0.96
C TRP A 260 8.74 17.04 0.92
N ASN A 261 9.55 16.31 0.17
CA ASN A 261 9.62 14.87 0.30
C ASN A 261 10.07 14.50 1.73
N LEU A 262 9.48 13.45 2.30
CA LEU A 262 9.80 12.97 3.64
C LEU A 262 11.30 12.65 3.85
N GLN A 263 11.99 12.12 2.82
CA GLN A 263 13.43 11.88 2.87
C GLN A 263 14.21 13.20 3.02
N THR A 264 13.86 14.22 2.24
CA THR A 264 14.47 15.56 2.34
C THR A 264 14.25 16.16 3.71
N LEU A 265 13.04 16.04 4.27
CA LEU A 265 12.75 16.47 5.63
C LEU A 265 13.62 15.72 6.65
N LYS A 266 13.70 14.38 6.54
CA LYS A 266 14.50 13.56 7.47
C LYS A 266 15.98 13.96 7.44
N LEU A 267 16.56 14.12 6.25
CA LEU A 267 17.95 14.54 6.08
C LEU A 267 18.20 15.93 6.69
N TYR A 268 17.32 16.90 6.42
CA TYR A 268 17.41 18.23 7.02
C TYR A 268 17.37 18.18 8.55
N LEU A 269 16.45 17.39 9.11
CA LEU A 269 16.35 17.21 10.56
C LEU A 269 17.60 16.54 11.14
N MET A 270 18.16 15.54 10.46
CA MET A 270 19.39 14.86 10.90
C MET A 270 20.57 15.83 10.97
N THR A 271 20.71 16.72 9.97
CA THR A 271 21.75 17.75 9.98
C THR A 271 21.56 18.74 11.13
N LYS A 272 20.32 19.07 11.51
CA LYS A 272 20.02 20.08 12.52
C LYS A 272 20.00 19.54 13.96
N TYR A 273 19.51 18.33 14.18
CA TYR A 273 19.22 17.76 15.50
C TYR A 273 20.02 16.49 15.82
N GLY A 274 20.85 16.01 14.89
CA GLY A 274 21.63 14.78 15.04
C GLY A 274 20.88 13.54 14.55
N GLN A 275 21.65 12.53 14.13
CA GLN A 275 21.13 11.30 13.53
C GLN A 275 20.32 10.46 14.52
N GLU A 276 20.81 10.26 15.74
CA GLU A 276 20.18 9.38 16.74
C GLU A 276 18.79 9.86 17.14
N LYS A 277 18.68 11.14 17.52
CA LYS A 277 17.40 11.75 17.92
C LYS A 277 16.37 11.69 16.81
N VAL A 278 16.76 11.95 15.57
CA VAL A 278 15.84 11.89 14.42
C VAL A 278 15.47 10.45 14.06
N ALA A 279 16.40 9.50 14.20
CA ALA A 279 16.10 8.08 14.03
C ALA A 279 15.06 7.61 15.06
N GLU A 280 15.17 8.05 16.31
CA GLU A 280 14.18 7.80 17.36
C GLU A 280 12.83 8.46 17.02
N THR A 281 12.80 9.74 16.64
CA THR A 281 11.58 10.44 16.23
C THR A 281 10.84 9.70 15.11
N PHE A 282 11.53 9.28 14.05
CA PHE A 282 10.91 8.55 12.93
C PHE A 282 10.44 7.16 13.34
N TYR A 283 11.16 6.48 14.25
CA TYR A 283 10.69 5.23 14.84
C TYR A 283 9.40 5.44 15.66
N ASN A 284 9.34 6.49 16.47
CA ASN A 284 8.15 6.88 17.23
C ASN A 284 6.97 7.21 16.29
N ILE A 285 7.22 7.81 15.13
CA ILE A 285 6.23 7.99 14.07
C ILE A 285 5.68 6.64 13.58
N GLN A 286 6.54 5.69 13.22
CA GLN A 286 6.08 4.35 12.82
C GLN A 286 5.26 3.69 13.93
N MET A 287 5.75 3.73 15.17
CA MET A 287 5.09 3.06 16.30
C MET A 287 3.74 3.69 16.66
N LEU A 288 3.58 5.02 16.55
CA LEU A 288 2.27 5.65 16.78
C LEU A 288 1.24 5.22 15.71
N MET A 289 1.68 5.01 14.47
CA MET A 289 0.81 4.49 13.41
C MET A 289 0.37 3.05 13.73
N VAL A 290 1.32 2.16 14.07
CA VAL A 290 1.00 0.78 14.48
C VAL A 290 0.04 0.74 15.67
N ARG A 291 0.31 1.52 16.72
CA ARG A 291 -0.53 1.61 17.92
C ARG A 291 -1.93 2.13 17.62
N SER A 292 -2.07 3.05 16.67
CA SER A 292 -3.37 3.54 16.22
C SER A 292 -4.23 2.42 15.64
N LEU A 293 -3.63 1.53 14.85
CA LEU A 293 -4.30 0.35 14.28
C LEU A 293 -4.59 -0.73 15.33
N GLN A 294 -3.67 -0.96 16.27
CA GLN A 294 -3.87 -1.89 17.40
C GLN A 294 -5.06 -1.49 18.28
N ALA A 295 -5.26 -0.18 18.50
CA ALA A 295 -6.36 0.33 19.30
C ALA A 295 -7.76 0.01 18.73
N VAL A 296 -7.84 -0.16 17.41
CA VAL A 296 -9.10 -0.50 16.71
C VAL A 296 -9.16 -1.95 16.24
N GLN A 297 -8.11 -2.74 16.43
CA GLN A 297 -7.97 -4.08 15.85
C GLN A 297 -9.12 -5.03 16.23
N LYS A 298 -9.62 -4.96 17.47
CA LYS A 298 -10.74 -5.79 17.94
C LYS A 298 -12.13 -5.22 17.59
N ILE A 299 -12.19 -4.00 17.04
CA ILE A 299 -13.43 -3.30 16.72
C ILE A 299 -13.70 -3.34 15.21
N ILE A 300 -12.65 -3.25 14.38
CA ILE A 300 -12.80 -3.31 12.94
C ILE A 300 -13.30 -4.70 12.52
N ILE A 301 -14.33 -4.71 11.67
CA ILE A 301 -14.87 -5.92 11.06
C ILE A 301 -13.88 -6.35 9.98
N ASN A 302 -13.11 -7.38 10.29
CA ASN A 302 -12.14 -7.93 9.35
C ASN A 302 -12.84 -8.77 8.27
N ASP A 303 -12.60 -8.43 7.01
CA ASP A 303 -13.10 -9.16 5.85
C ASP A 303 -11.94 -9.36 4.86
N LYS A 304 -11.77 -10.61 4.39
CA LYS A 304 -10.66 -11.00 3.50
C LYS A 304 -10.70 -10.29 2.14
N HIS A 305 -11.86 -9.77 1.72
CA HIS A 305 -11.99 -9.03 0.48
C HIS A 305 -11.49 -7.58 0.63
N CYS A 306 -11.31 -7.10 1.87
CA CYS A 306 -11.03 -5.70 2.15
C CYS A 306 -9.54 -5.45 2.38
N PHE A 307 -9.11 -4.26 1.99
CA PHE A 307 -7.85 -3.64 2.39
C PHE A 307 -8.10 -2.15 2.56
N GLU A 308 -7.15 -1.41 3.14
CA GLU A 308 -7.36 0.02 3.37
C GLU A 308 -6.03 0.78 3.29
N LEU A 309 -5.98 1.83 2.47
CA LEU A 309 -4.83 2.71 2.35
C LEU A 309 -5.05 3.97 3.20
N TYR A 310 -4.49 3.98 4.39
CA TYR A 310 -4.58 5.11 5.30
C TYR A 310 -3.58 6.22 4.96
N GLY A 311 -4.02 7.47 5.07
CA GLY A 311 -3.16 8.65 5.13
C GLY A 311 -3.16 9.24 6.54
N PHE A 312 -2.01 9.19 7.20
CA PHE A 312 -1.79 9.76 8.53
C PHE A 312 -1.30 11.21 8.42
N ASP A 313 -1.89 12.09 9.24
CA ASP A 313 -1.46 13.47 9.39
C ASP A 313 -0.79 13.63 10.75
N ILE A 314 0.51 13.92 10.73
CA ILE A 314 1.36 13.93 11.93
C ILE A 314 2.09 15.25 12.03
N LEU A 315 2.04 15.85 13.22
CA LEU A 315 2.77 17.08 13.55
C LEU A 315 3.94 16.76 14.47
N LEU A 316 5.08 17.41 14.29
CA LEU A 316 6.16 17.42 15.28
C LEU A 316 6.05 18.69 16.12
N ASP A 317 6.22 18.57 17.43
CA ASP A 317 6.49 19.75 18.28
C ASP A 317 7.96 20.14 18.25
N ALA A 318 8.31 21.27 18.87
CA ALA A 318 9.68 21.78 18.91
C ALA A 318 10.68 20.81 19.56
N GLN A 319 10.21 19.85 20.36
CA GLN A 319 11.04 18.83 21.00
C GLN A 319 11.18 17.56 20.15
N LEU A 320 10.64 17.55 18.92
CA LEU A 320 10.58 16.41 17.99
C LEU A 320 9.69 15.26 18.45
N LYS A 321 8.72 15.51 19.33
CA LYS A 321 7.71 14.52 19.67
C LYS A 321 6.62 14.52 18.59
N PRO A 322 6.25 13.34 18.07
CA PRO A 322 5.20 13.24 17.07
C PRO A 322 3.80 13.20 17.69
N TRP A 323 2.89 13.93 17.06
CA TRP A 323 1.48 14.05 17.43
C TRP A 323 0.57 13.64 16.28
N LEU A 324 -0.34 12.71 16.53
CA LEU A 324 -1.39 12.32 15.60
C LEU A 324 -2.45 13.42 15.52
N LEU A 325 -2.68 13.96 14.31
CA LEU A 325 -3.74 14.94 14.06
C LEU A 325 -5.02 14.29 13.56
N GLU A 326 -4.91 13.41 12.55
CA GLU A 326 -6.02 12.67 11.94
C GLU A 326 -5.52 11.46 11.13
N VAL A 327 -6.43 10.51 10.89
CA VAL A 327 -6.24 9.36 9.99
C VAL A 327 -7.31 9.39 8.91
N ASN A 328 -6.90 9.31 7.64
CA ASN A 328 -7.78 9.39 6.48
C ASN A 328 -7.88 8.03 5.77
N ALA A 329 -9.08 7.47 5.61
CA ALA A 329 -9.35 6.22 4.86
C ALA A 329 -9.20 6.39 3.33
N SER A 330 -9.54 7.57 2.80
CA SER A 330 -9.38 7.89 1.38
C SER A 330 -8.51 9.15 1.26
N PRO A 331 -7.18 9.03 1.45
CA PRO A 331 -6.30 10.16 1.25
C PRO A 331 -6.40 10.63 -0.21
N SER A 332 -6.41 11.95 -0.44
CA SER A 332 -6.57 12.51 -1.77
C SER A 332 -5.50 12.01 -2.75
N MET A 333 -5.95 11.40 -3.84
CA MET A 333 -5.13 10.93 -4.96
C MET A 333 -5.12 11.90 -6.16
N THR A 334 -5.62 13.13 -5.98
CA THR A 334 -5.51 14.19 -6.97
C THR A 334 -4.12 14.79 -6.91
N SER A 335 -3.39 14.85 -8.02
CA SER A 335 -2.06 15.43 -8.09
C SER A 335 -2.10 16.87 -8.61
N ASN A 336 -1.36 17.77 -7.96
CA ASN A 336 -1.19 19.15 -8.47
C ASN A 336 0.15 19.36 -9.18
N THR A 337 1.13 18.46 -8.96
CA THR A 337 2.47 18.57 -9.56
C THR A 337 2.90 17.22 -10.13
N PRO A 338 3.84 17.19 -11.11
CA PRO A 338 4.37 15.93 -11.66
C PRO A 338 5.00 15.02 -10.60
N VAL A 339 5.64 15.61 -9.59
CA VAL A 339 6.23 14.87 -8.46
C VAL A 339 5.16 14.21 -7.61
N ASP A 340 4.05 14.91 -7.32
CA ASP A 340 2.92 14.37 -6.56
C ASP A 340 2.20 13.27 -7.37
N PHE A 341 2.08 13.45 -8.70
CA PHE A 341 1.51 12.46 -9.61
C PHE A 341 2.32 11.16 -9.62
N GLU A 342 3.65 11.25 -9.75
CA GLU A 342 4.50 10.05 -9.79
C GLU A 342 4.55 9.35 -8.43
N LEU A 343 4.59 10.10 -7.32
CA LEU A 343 4.50 9.52 -5.98
C LEU A 343 3.18 8.76 -5.78
N LYS A 344 2.05 9.36 -6.17
CA LYS A 344 0.72 8.75 -5.97
C LYS A 344 0.48 7.56 -6.89
N CYS A 345 0.85 7.67 -8.17
CA CYS A 345 0.75 6.55 -9.10
C CYS A 345 1.66 5.40 -8.68
N GLY A 346 2.89 5.69 -8.23
CA GLY A 346 3.82 4.69 -7.72
C GLY A 346 3.33 4.02 -6.44
N LEU A 347 2.77 4.79 -5.50
CA LEU A 347 2.12 4.30 -4.29
C LEU A 347 0.99 3.32 -4.62
N LEU A 348 0.07 3.72 -5.51
CA LEU A 348 -1.08 2.91 -5.91
C LEU A 348 -0.66 1.64 -6.66
N ASP A 349 0.31 1.75 -7.56
CA ASP A 349 0.90 0.59 -8.23
C ASP A 349 1.49 -0.39 -7.21
N ASP A 350 2.23 0.09 -6.21
CA ASP A 350 2.79 -0.78 -5.16
C ASP A 350 1.68 -1.42 -4.30
N VAL A 351 0.60 -0.69 -3.99
CA VAL A 351 -0.60 -1.27 -3.33
C VAL A 351 -1.15 -2.44 -4.13
N PHE A 352 -1.34 -2.26 -5.44
CA PHE A 352 -1.85 -3.34 -6.30
C PHE A 352 -0.90 -4.53 -6.39
N THR A 353 0.42 -4.32 -6.29
CA THR A 353 1.39 -5.42 -6.18
C THR A 353 1.18 -6.20 -4.89
N ILE A 354 0.95 -5.52 -3.76
CA ILE A 354 0.74 -6.15 -2.44
C ILE A 354 -0.57 -6.95 -2.38
N ILE A 355 -1.65 -6.45 -3.01
CA ILE A 355 -2.92 -7.19 -3.11
C ILE A 355 -2.75 -8.47 -3.94
N ASP A 356 -1.78 -8.47 -4.86
CA ASP A 356 -1.27 -9.65 -5.57
C ASP A 356 -2.31 -10.43 -6.38
N LEU A 357 -3.22 -9.72 -7.06
CA LEU A 357 -4.21 -10.35 -7.97
C LEU A 357 -3.55 -11.11 -9.13
N GLU A 358 -2.35 -10.68 -9.52
CA GLU A 358 -1.56 -11.29 -10.59
C GLU A 358 -0.68 -12.46 -10.10
N LYS A 359 -0.69 -12.75 -8.78
CA LYS A 359 0.06 -13.85 -8.14
C LYS A 359 1.56 -13.79 -8.45
N VAL A 360 2.13 -12.58 -8.41
CA VAL A 360 3.55 -12.32 -8.67
C VAL A 360 4.42 -12.55 -7.44
N LEU A 361 3.85 -12.47 -6.23
CA LEU A 361 4.58 -12.61 -4.98
C LEU A 361 4.75 -14.08 -4.55
N THR A 362 5.63 -14.31 -3.57
CA THR A 362 5.86 -15.62 -2.93
C THR A 362 5.24 -15.69 -1.53
N GLY A 363 4.95 -14.54 -0.91
CA GLY A 363 4.41 -14.41 0.44
C GLY A 363 5.46 -14.18 1.54
N ASN A 364 6.74 -14.14 1.16
CA ASN A 364 7.88 -13.95 2.06
C ASN A 364 8.55 -12.57 1.89
N GLU A 365 7.99 -11.71 1.04
CA GLU A 365 8.53 -10.39 0.76
C GLU A 365 8.37 -9.44 1.96
N GLU A 366 9.49 -9.00 2.53
CA GLU A 366 9.50 -7.97 3.58
C GLU A 366 9.37 -6.54 3.03
N GLN A 367 9.74 -6.35 1.77
CA GLN A 367 9.59 -5.08 1.05
C GLN A 367 8.93 -5.35 -0.30
N ILE A 368 7.92 -4.56 -0.68
CA ILE A 368 7.23 -4.60 -1.97
C ILE A 368 7.11 -3.16 -2.50
N GLY A 369 7.79 -2.86 -3.60
CA GLY A 369 7.91 -1.49 -4.11
C GLY A 369 8.48 -0.54 -3.06
N GLY A 370 7.77 0.55 -2.80
CA GLY A 370 8.09 1.51 -1.74
C GLY A 370 7.54 1.16 -0.35
N PHE A 371 6.85 0.02 -0.18
CA PHE A 371 6.31 -0.44 1.11
C PHE A 371 7.24 -1.43 1.80
N ASP A 372 7.35 -1.29 3.12
CA ASP A 372 7.92 -2.31 4.01
C ASP A 372 6.83 -2.93 4.87
N LEU A 373 6.86 -4.25 5.03
CA LEU A 373 6.04 -4.97 5.99
C LEU A 373 6.56 -4.65 7.40
N ILE A 374 5.75 -3.95 8.20
CA ILE A 374 6.15 -3.53 9.55
C ILE A 374 5.38 -4.26 10.65
N CYS A 375 4.30 -4.96 10.31
CA CYS A 375 3.52 -5.74 11.26
C CYS A 375 2.83 -6.92 10.56
N LYS A 376 2.91 -8.12 11.14
CA LYS A 376 2.16 -9.31 10.75
C LYS A 376 1.80 -10.09 12.02
N GLY A 377 0.65 -9.75 12.61
CA GLY A 377 0.24 -10.18 13.95
C GLY A 377 0.97 -9.42 15.06
N SER A 378 2.30 -9.36 15.00
CA SER A 378 3.16 -8.56 15.86
C SER A 378 4.02 -7.59 15.04
N PRO A 379 4.55 -6.51 15.65
CA PRO A 379 5.49 -5.62 14.99
C PRO A 379 6.75 -6.38 14.57
N ILE A 380 7.18 -6.18 13.32
CA ILE A 380 8.39 -6.79 12.77
C ILE A 380 9.60 -5.98 13.23
N LYS A 381 10.59 -6.66 13.79
CA LYS A 381 11.88 -6.05 14.15
C LYS A 381 12.78 -6.05 12.93
N LEU A 382 13.50 -4.95 12.74
CA LEU A 382 14.53 -4.88 11.72
C LEU A 382 15.67 -5.85 12.07
N PRO A 383 16.45 -6.32 11.07
CA PRO A 383 17.62 -7.17 11.31
C PRO A 383 18.58 -6.51 12.30
N ILE A 384 19.24 -7.30 13.15
CA ILE A 384 20.15 -6.82 14.20
C ILE A 384 21.26 -5.90 13.64
N ASN A 385 21.69 -6.16 12.41
CA ASN A 385 22.75 -5.40 11.73
C ASN A 385 22.21 -4.17 10.96
N SER A 386 20.92 -3.85 11.09
CA SER A 386 20.33 -2.68 10.45
C SER A 386 20.84 -1.40 11.10
N THR A 387 21.40 -0.50 10.30
CA THR A 387 21.74 0.86 10.73
C THR A 387 20.52 1.76 10.92
N PHE A 388 19.34 1.29 10.47
CA PHE A 388 18.08 2.00 10.60
C PHE A 388 17.22 1.41 11.71
N THR A 389 16.58 2.28 12.48
CA THR A 389 15.49 1.94 13.42
C THR A 389 14.14 1.83 12.71
N THR A 390 13.99 2.51 11.58
CA THR A 390 12.84 2.47 10.67
C THR A 390 13.28 2.87 9.25
N TYR A 391 12.68 2.25 8.23
CA TYR A 391 12.85 2.64 6.84
C TYR A 391 12.00 3.85 6.43
N LEU A 392 11.17 4.39 7.34
CA LEU A 392 10.41 5.61 7.10
C LEU A 392 11.34 6.79 6.85
N GLY A 393 11.14 7.47 5.72
CA GLY A 393 12.00 8.56 5.25
C GLY A 393 13.40 8.13 4.81
N ALA A 394 13.67 6.82 4.68
CA ALA A 394 14.90 6.32 4.08
C ALA A 394 14.87 6.44 2.55
N PHE A 395 16.00 6.18 1.90
CA PHE A 395 16.07 6.17 0.44
C PHE A 395 15.08 5.16 -0.16
N ASN A 396 14.22 5.64 -1.05
CA ASN A 396 13.21 4.81 -1.69
C ASN A 396 13.78 4.10 -2.93
N ASN A 397 14.26 2.87 -2.74
CA ASN A 397 14.80 2.01 -3.81
C ASN A 397 13.72 1.24 -4.60
N ARG A 398 12.46 1.69 -4.58
CA ARG A 398 11.28 1.10 -5.26
C ARG A 398 11.60 0.46 -6.62
N GLN A 399 12.24 1.20 -7.52
CA GLN A 399 12.51 0.73 -8.88
C GLN A 399 13.46 -0.48 -8.92
N GLN A 400 14.46 -0.53 -8.04
CA GLN A 400 15.37 -1.67 -7.95
C GLN A 400 14.66 -2.88 -7.35
N GLN A 401 13.81 -2.65 -6.36
CA GLN A 401 13.01 -3.68 -5.70
C GLN A 401 12.03 -4.33 -6.68
N LEU A 402 11.26 -3.52 -7.43
CA LEU A 402 10.28 -4.04 -8.40
C LEU A 402 10.96 -4.84 -9.52
N LYS A 403 12.14 -4.42 -9.97
CA LYS A 403 12.95 -5.19 -10.94
C LYS A 403 13.39 -6.55 -10.39
N LYS A 404 13.68 -6.64 -9.08
CA LYS A 404 14.04 -7.91 -8.44
C LYS A 404 12.85 -8.87 -8.39
N ILE A 405 11.67 -8.38 -7.97
CA ILE A 405 10.42 -9.16 -8.02
C ILE A 405 10.16 -9.60 -9.45
N ALA A 406 10.24 -8.69 -10.42
CA ALA A 406 9.98 -9.01 -11.81
C ALA A 406 10.86 -10.15 -12.34
N LYS A 407 12.16 -10.11 -12.01
CA LYS A 407 13.11 -11.15 -12.39
C LYS A 407 12.80 -12.47 -11.71
N SER A 408 12.50 -12.49 -10.40
CA SER A 408 12.17 -13.73 -9.69
C SER A 408 10.86 -14.35 -10.19
N THR A 409 9.83 -13.54 -10.44
CA THR A 409 8.57 -13.99 -11.02
C THR A 409 8.77 -14.58 -12.41
N ALA A 410 9.56 -13.93 -13.28
CA ALA A 410 9.85 -14.44 -14.62
C ALA A 410 10.56 -15.82 -14.59
N ILE A 411 11.54 -15.98 -13.69
CA ILE A 411 12.24 -17.26 -13.49
C ILE A 411 11.26 -18.34 -13.02
N ARG A 412 10.41 -18.02 -12.03
CA ARG A 412 9.40 -18.97 -11.50
C ARG A 412 8.41 -19.39 -12.58
N LEU A 413 7.88 -18.45 -13.36
CA LEU A 413 6.95 -18.75 -14.46
C LEU A 413 7.61 -19.63 -15.54
N ALA A 414 8.88 -19.37 -15.87
CA ALA A 414 9.63 -20.21 -16.80
C ALA A 414 9.81 -21.64 -16.27
N GLN A 415 10.12 -21.81 -14.98
CA GLN A 415 10.23 -23.12 -14.33
C GLN A 415 8.89 -23.87 -14.33
N THR A 416 7.80 -23.21 -13.93
CA THR A 416 6.46 -23.81 -13.95
C THR A 416 6.03 -24.22 -15.36
N TYR A 417 6.39 -23.43 -16.38
CA TYR A 417 6.12 -23.77 -17.77
C TYR A 417 6.88 -25.03 -18.21
N GLN A 418 8.18 -25.12 -17.89
CA GLN A 418 8.99 -26.31 -18.17
C GLN A 418 8.44 -27.55 -17.46
N GLU A 419 8.11 -27.45 -16.18
CA GLU A 419 7.51 -28.55 -15.41
C GLU A 419 6.17 -29.01 -16.00
N THR A 420 5.34 -28.07 -16.46
CA THR A 420 4.04 -28.37 -17.09
C THR A 420 4.24 -29.09 -18.42
N GLN A 421 5.23 -28.69 -19.22
CA GLN A 421 5.59 -29.40 -20.45
C GLN A 421 6.09 -30.82 -20.16
N THR A 422 6.98 -31.00 -19.19
CA THR A 422 7.50 -32.32 -18.80
C THR A 422 6.37 -33.23 -18.33
N LYS A 423 5.47 -32.73 -17.46
CA LYS A 423 4.29 -33.48 -17.01
C LYS A 423 3.34 -33.83 -18.15
N ALA A 424 3.12 -32.92 -19.10
CA ALA A 424 2.30 -33.20 -20.28
C ALA A 424 2.91 -34.30 -21.17
N ILE A 425 4.24 -34.29 -21.34
CA ILE A 425 4.97 -35.33 -22.07
C ILE A 425 4.90 -36.68 -21.32
N GLU A 426 5.05 -36.69 -20.00
CA GLU A 426 4.95 -37.90 -19.18
C GLU A 426 3.54 -38.50 -19.20
N ILE A 427 2.49 -37.67 -19.10
CA ILE A 427 1.09 -38.10 -19.21
C ILE A 427 0.79 -38.63 -20.62
N GLY A 428 1.27 -37.94 -21.66
CA GLY A 428 1.15 -38.42 -23.04
C GLY A 428 1.85 -39.77 -23.25
N SER A 429 3.03 -39.94 -22.66
CA SER A 429 3.81 -41.20 -22.73
C SER A 429 3.15 -42.34 -21.96
N LYS A 430 2.53 -42.07 -20.81
CA LYS A 430 1.74 -43.05 -20.05
C LYS A 430 0.47 -43.46 -20.80
N GLY A 431 -0.24 -42.49 -21.39
CA GLY A 431 -1.43 -42.76 -22.21
C GLY A 431 -1.12 -43.57 -23.47
N GLN A 432 0.06 -43.39 -24.08
CA GLN A 432 0.53 -44.24 -25.19
C GLN A 432 0.86 -45.66 -24.73
N LYS A 433 1.54 -45.83 -23.59
CA LYS A 433 1.84 -47.16 -23.02
C LYS A 433 0.59 -47.95 -22.64
N GLU A 434 -0.41 -47.31 -22.03
CA GLU A 434 -1.70 -47.95 -21.71
C GLU A 434 -2.49 -48.33 -22.97
N LYS A 435 -2.38 -47.53 -24.04
CA LYS A 435 -3.01 -47.84 -25.33
C LYS A 435 -2.32 -49.01 -26.03
N GLU A 436 -0.99 -49.07 -26.00
CA GLU A 436 -0.22 -50.21 -26.50
C GLU A 436 -0.46 -51.50 -25.70
N GLU A 437 -0.66 -51.43 -24.38
CA GLU A 437 -1.04 -52.58 -23.57
C GLU A 437 -2.45 -53.09 -23.88
N LYS A 438 -3.42 -52.18 -24.05
CA LYS A 438 -4.78 -52.55 -24.49
C LYS A 438 -4.80 -53.16 -25.89
N ASP A 439 -4.01 -52.62 -26.81
CA ASP A 439 -3.88 -53.17 -28.17
C ASP A 439 -3.16 -54.53 -28.18
N LYS A 440 -2.20 -54.75 -27.28
CA LYS A 440 -1.56 -56.07 -27.07
C LYS A 440 -2.53 -57.09 -26.46
N GLN A 441 -3.37 -56.70 -25.50
CA GLN A 441 -4.41 -57.58 -24.93
C GLN A 441 -5.50 -57.96 -25.94
N MET A 442 -5.86 -57.06 -26.86
CA MET A 442 -6.79 -57.36 -27.95
C MET A 442 -6.16 -58.26 -29.04
N ARG A 443 -4.84 -58.20 -29.24
CA ARG A 443 -4.11 -59.11 -30.15
C ARG A 443 -3.86 -60.50 -29.57
N SER A 444 -3.82 -60.67 -28.24
CA SER A 444 -3.66 -61.99 -27.60
C SER A 444 -4.96 -62.80 -27.48
N SER A 445 -6.12 -62.19 -27.73
CA SER A 445 -7.45 -62.83 -27.66
C SER A 445 -7.99 -63.34 -29.00
N SER A 446 -7.17 -63.31 -30.06
CA SER A 446 -7.50 -63.82 -31.40
C SER A 446 -6.60 -65.01 -31.81
N LYS A 447 -6.76 -66.14 -31.11
CA LYS A 447 -6.42 -67.48 -31.64
C LYS A 447 -7.64 -68.39 -31.49
N GLY A 448 -8.49 -68.40 -32.51
CA GLY A 448 -9.54 -69.41 -32.67
C GLY A 448 -8.95 -70.72 -33.23
N PRO A 449 -9.47 -71.90 -32.84
CA PRO A 449 -8.94 -73.19 -33.28
C PRO A 449 -9.31 -73.53 -34.73
N GLN A 450 -8.38 -74.22 -35.42
CA GLN A 450 -8.56 -74.79 -36.76
C GLN A 450 -9.63 -75.89 -36.77
N ALA A 451 -10.52 -75.85 -37.76
CA ALA A 451 -11.48 -76.91 -38.05
C ALA A 451 -10.88 -77.98 -38.97
N MET A 452 -11.03 -79.25 -38.60
CA MET A 452 -10.95 -80.40 -39.52
C MET A 452 -12.36 -80.91 -39.82
N GLN A 453 -12.59 -81.30 -41.08
CA GLN A 453 -13.84 -81.85 -41.61
C GLN A 453 -14.03 -83.35 -41.30
N ASN A 454 -15.31 -83.75 -41.42
CA ASN A 454 -15.95 -85.08 -41.54
C ASN A 454 -16.94 -85.29 -40.37
N GLY A 455 -18.22 -85.65 -40.51
CA GLY A 455 -19.10 -86.01 -41.62
C GLY A 455 -20.30 -86.79 -41.02
N VAL A 456 -21.50 -86.56 -41.56
CA VAL A 456 -22.68 -87.46 -41.61
C VAL A 456 -23.69 -87.55 -40.41
N ASN A 457 -24.94 -87.18 -40.77
CA ASN A 457 -26.31 -87.60 -40.37
C ASN A 457 -26.88 -87.48 -38.93
N GLY A 458 -28.12 -86.93 -38.86
CA GLY A 458 -29.21 -87.57 -38.10
C GLY A 458 -30.11 -86.71 -37.20
N SER A 459 -31.23 -86.23 -37.76
CA SER A 459 -32.60 -86.16 -37.17
C SER A 459 -32.98 -85.43 -35.86
N ASN A 460 -34.11 -84.71 -35.98
CA ASN A 460 -35.22 -84.46 -35.02
C ASN A 460 -35.24 -83.21 -34.09
N LYS A 461 -36.26 -82.36 -34.36
CA LYS A 461 -37.03 -81.46 -33.46
C LYS A 461 -37.92 -82.29 -32.48
N PRO A 462 -38.75 -81.73 -31.53
CA PRO A 462 -39.04 -80.32 -31.16
C PRO A 462 -39.20 -79.98 -29.64
N ASN A 463 -39.42 -78.68 -29.36
CA ASN A 463 -40.30 -78.02 -28.35
C ASN A 463 -40.16 -78.21 -26.82
N ASN A 464 -40.01 -77.08 -26.11
CA ASN A 464 -41.02 -76.47 -25.19
C ASN A 464 -40.51 -75.10 -24.67
N GLN A 465 -41.24 -73.99 -24.84
CA GLN A 465 -42.14 -73.33 -23.86
C GLN A 465 -41.52 -73.15 -22.45
N SER A 466 -41.57 -72.03 -21.73
CA SER A 466 -42.35 -70.79 -21.77
C SER A 466 -41.81 -69.86 -20.65
N LYS A 467 -41.99 -68.53 -20.77
CA LYS A 467 -42.64 -67.63 -19.80
C LYS A 467 -42.20 -66.17 -19.98
N GLN A 468 -43.19 -65.35 -20.32
CA GLN A 468 -43.20 -63.89 -20.20
C GLN A 468 -43.29 -63.47 -18.73
N ASN A 469 -42.74 -62.30 -18.40
CA ASN A 469 -43.29 -61.41 -17.39
C ASN A 469 -42.94 -59.95 -17.68
N THR A 470 -43.78 -59.07 -17.15
CA THR A 470 -44.25 -57.81 -17.76
C THR A 470 -43.72 -56.58 -17.02
N ILE A 471 -43.25 -55.58 -17.79
CA ILE A 471 -43.34 -54.10 -17.66
C ILE A 471 -43.47 -53.47 -16.24
N MET A 472 -42.53 -52.59 -15.86
CA MET A 472 -42.83 -51.17 -15.55
C MET A 472 -41.60 -50.23 -15.43
N LYS A 473 -41.58 -49.24 -16.35
CA LYS A 473 -41.22 -47.80 -16.25
C LYS A 473 -40.05 -47.31 -15.37
N ARG A 474 -39.03 -46.73 -16.03
CA ARG A 474 -38.63 -45.30 -15.91
C ARG A 474 -37.64 -44.90 -17.03
N ASN A 475 -38.09 -43.95 -17.86
CA ASN A 475 -37.31 -43.11 -18.80
C ASN A 475 -36.52 -42.04 -17.98
N THR A 476 -35.42 -41.40 -18.38
CA THR A 476 -34.76 -41.04 -19.66
C THR A 476 -33.42 -40.39 -19.28
N THR A 477 -32.32 -40.48 -20.02
CA THR A 477 -32.01 -39.58 -21.16
C THR A 477 -30.67 -40.00 -21.78
N ASN A 478 -30.60 -40.11 -23.11
CA ASN A 478 -29.36 -40.11 -23.89
C ASN A 478 -29.64 -39.52 -25.28
N LEU A 479 -28.60 -38.89 -25.83
CA LEU A 479 -28.49 -38.06 -27.05
C LEU A 479 -29.26 -38.52 -28.31
N PRO A 480 -29.37 -37.61 -29.30
CA PRO A 480 -29.11 -37.97 -30.69
C PRO A 480 -27.95 -37.17 -31.31
N ALA A 481 -27.36 -37.77 -32.36
CA ALA A 481 -26.24 -37.29 -33.14
C ALA A 481 -26.65 -36.75 -34.53
N LEU A 482 -25.69 -36.05 -35.16
CA LEU A 482 -25.38 -35.91 -36.61
C LEU A 482 -25.89 -34.71 -37.43
N GLY A 483 -24.91 -34.14 -38.18
CA GLY A 483 -25.00 -33.24 -39.34
C GLY A 483 -24.14 -31.99 -39.13
N THR A 484 -23.21 -31.54 -39.99
CA THR A 484 -22.91 -31.85 -41.40
C THR A 484 -21.53 -31.25 -41.78
N VAL A 485 -21.05 -31.65 -42.96
CA VAL A 485 -19.72 -31.56 -43.57
C VAL A 485 -19.39 -30.16 -44.14
N GLN A 486 -18.10 -29.77 -44.15
CA GLN A 486 -17.30 -29.35 -45.34
C GLN A 486 -16.15 -28.40 -44.94
N ASN A 487 -14.90 -28.79 -45.22
CA ASN A 487 -13.96 -27.84 -45.82
C ASN A 487 -12.87 -28.53 -46.65
N ARG A 488 -12.55 -27.88 -47.77
CA ARG A 488 -11.68 -28.33 -48.87
C ARG A 488 -10.18 -28.20 -48.55
N SER A 489 -9.42 -29.07 -49.22
CA SER A 489 -7.99 -29.03 -49.64
C SER A 489 -7.34 -27.64 -49.79
N ASN A 490 -6.03 -27.38 -49.74
CA ASN A 490 -4.77 -28.15 -49.81
C ASN A 490 -3.63 -27.13 -49.53
N ILE A 491 -2.60 -27.41 -48.71
CA ILE A 491 -1.20 -27.00 -48.96
C ILE A 491 -0.22 -28.03 -48.38
N LYS A 492 0.75 -28.42 -49.23
CA LYS A 492 1.82 -29.40 -49.09
C LYS A 492 2.77 -29.12 -47.92
N ARG A 493 3.23 -30.17 -47.22
CA ARG A 493 4.46 -30.18 -46.40
C ARG A 493 5.53 -30.99 -47.11
N GLN A 494 6.70 -30.39 -47.32
CA GLN A 494 7.97 -31.09 -47.57
C GLN A 494 8.83 -31.07 -46.29
N PRO A 495 9.76 -32.03 -46.11
CA PRO A 495 10.47 -32.25 -44.85
C PRO A 495 11.78 -31.45 -44.77
N LEU A 496 12.05 -30.86 -43.61
CA LEU A 496 13.36 -30.32 -43.25
C LEU A 496 14.26 -31.46 -42.77
N GLN A 497 15.25 -31.79 -43.60
CA GLN A 497 16.45 -32.54 -43.23
C GLN A 497 17.42 -31.64 -42.46
N ASN A 498 18.30 -32.29 -41.68
CA ASN A 498 19.50 -31.76 -41.00
C ASN A 498 19.32 -31.23 -39.57
N ALA A 499 19.01 -32.14 -38.66
CA ALA A 499 19.52 -32.09 -37.29
C ALA A 499 20.60 -33.19 -37.16
N GLY A 500 21.87 -32.79 -37.20
CA GLY A 500 22.98 -33.73 -37.10
C GLY A 500 24.30 -33.13 -37.52
N GLN A 501 24.79 -32.15 -36.74
CA GLN A 501 26.22 -31.77 -36.62
C GLN A 501 26.34 -30.58 -35.67
N GLN A 502 26.51 -30.86 -34.38
CA GLN A 502 27.30 -30.09 -33.39
C GLN A 502 27.05 -30.69 -31.98
N GLN A 503 27.30 -31.99 -31.87
CA GLN A 503 27.35 -32.70 -30.60
C GLN A 503 28.54 -33.64 -30.63
N GLN A 504 29.73 -33.07 -30.80
CA GLN A 504 31.04 -33.73 -30.64
C GLN A 504 32.12 -32.65 -30.57
N GLN A 505 32.21 -31.98 -29.43
CA GLN A 505 33.40 -31.32 -28.88
C GLN A 505 32.95 -30.66 -27.57
N LEU A 506 32.89 -31.43 -26.49
CA LEU A 506 32.91 -31.00 -25.07
C LEU A 506 32.75 -32.23 -24.15
N GLN A 507 33.54 -33.28 -24.41
CA GLN A 507 33.81 -34.35 -23.45
C GLN A 507 35.25 -34.84 -23.69
N GLN A 508 36.20 -34.02 -23.28
CA GLN A 508 37.55 -34.42 -22.94
C GLN A 508 38.11 -33.30 -22.04
N SER A 509 38.86 -33.71 -21.00
CA SER A 509 39.46 -32.89 -19.94
C SER A 509 38.58 -32.49 -18.74
N GLN A 510 38.04 -33.49 -18.04
CA GLN A 510 38.07 -33.48 -16.56
C GLN A 510 39.05 -34.54 -16.10
N SER A 511 40.30 -34.15 -15.85
CA SER A 511 41.21 -34.76 -14.86
C SER A 511 42.61 -34.13 -15.02
N ASN A 512 42.89 -33.11 -14.20
CA ASN A 512 44.18 -32.88 -13.51
C ASN A 512 44.28 -31.46 -12.95
N SER A 513 44.78 -31.37 -11.71
CA SER A 513 45.25 -30.19 -10.96
C SER A 513 44.15 -29.23 -10.45
N SER A 514 43.88 -29.15 -9.15
CA SER A 514 44.69 -28.54 -8.08
C SER A 514 44.82 -27.02 -8.20
N LYS A 515 44.17 -26.31 -7.26
CA LYS A 515 44.32 -24.88 -6.90
C LYS A 515 44.10 -23.86 -8.03
N LYS A 516 42.98 -23.12 -7.96
CA LYS A 516 42.91 -21.70 -8.36
C LYS A 516 41.64 -21.03 -7.84
N ASN A 517 41.84 -19.94 -7.09
CA ASN A 517 40.84 -19.04 -6.54
C ASN A 517 40.07 -18.33 -7.66
N ASN A 518 38.77 -18.08 -7.46
CA ASN A 518 37.90 -17.39 -8.41
C ASN A 518 37.78 -15.89 -8.04
N PRO A 519 38.00 -14.94 -8.96
CA PRO A 519 38.16 -13.52 -8.67
C PRO A 519 36.82 -12.78 -8.80
N ASN A 520 36.13 -12.53 -7.69
CA ASN A 520 35.00 -11.60 -7.66
C ASN A 520 34.84 -10.84 -6.34
N GLU A 521 35.72 -11.06 -5.35
CA GLU A 521 35.79 -10.24 -4.13
C GLU A 521 36.87 -9.13 -4.22
N GLU A 522 37.89 -9.28 -5.06
CA GLU A 522 38.96 -8.28 -5.21
C GLU A 522 38.52 -6.99 -5.94
N SER A 523 37.46 -7.02 -6.76
CA SER A 523 37.03 -5.82 -7.50
C SER A 523 36.25 -4.82 -6.63
N MET A 524 35.54 -5.29 -5.59
CA MET A 524 34.85 -4.42 -4.62
C MET A 524 35.77 -3.96 -3.48
N LEU A 525 36.77 -4.76 -3.10
CA LEU A 525 37.80 -4.36 -2.13
C LEU A 525 38.80 -3.34 -2.73
N SER A 526 39.14 -3.45 -4.02
CA SER A 526 39.99 -2.51 -4.76
C SER A 526 39.40 -1.11 -4.90
N ALA A 527 38.07 -0.98 -5.04
CA ALA A 527 37.39 0.31 -5.12
C ALA A 527 37.46 1.10 -3.79
N ASN A 528 37.28 0.42 -2.65
CA ASN A 528 37.37 1.03 -1.32
C ASN A 528 38.83 1.35 -0.93
N GLN A 529 39.80 0.52 -1.33
CA GLN A 529 41.22 0.81 -1.12
C GLN A 529 41.72 1.96 -2.02
N LYS A 530 41.17 2.14 -3.23
CA LYS A 530 41.43 3.32 -4.07
C LYS A 530 40.84 4.61 -3.48
N LEU A 531 39.68 4.55 -2.84
CA LEU A 531 39.09 5.69 -2.12
C LEU A 531 39.88 6.06 -0.86
N GLN A 532 40.45 5.09 -0.15
CA GLN A 532 41.31 5.32 1.01
C GLN A 532 42.70 5.84 0.64
N LYS A 533 43.29 5.40 -0.49
CA LYS A 533 44.54 5.97 -1.00
C LYS A 533 44.38 7.40 -1.53
N LEU A 534 43.22 7.73 -2.13
CA LEU A 534 42.91 9.10 -2.57
C LEU A 534 42.67 10.08 -1.41
N THR A 535 42.49 9.60 -0.18
CA THR A 535 42.29 10.43 1.02
C THR A 535 43.51 10.52 1.95
N GLN A 536 44.59 9.76 1.68
CA GLN A 536 45.78 9.75 2.52
C GLN A 536 47.04 10.39 1.90
N GLU A 537 47.06 10.69 0.60
CA GLU A 537 48.21 11.33 -0.06
C GLU A 537 47.81 12.60 -0.82
N SER A 538 47.75 13.74 -0.13
CA SER A 538 48.27 15.04 -0.60
C SER A 538 47.87 16.16 0.36
N LYS A 539 48.87 16.70 1.06
CA LYS A 539 48.78 18.01 1.71
C LYS A 539 49.12 19.09 0.66
N ILE A 540 48.48 20.25 0.84
CA ILE A 540 48.86 21.63 0.42
C ILE A 540 48.04 22.26 -0.73
N ASN A 541 47.11 23.09 -0.26
CA ASN A 541 46.77 24.48 -0.65
C ASN A 541 46.19 24.82 -2.04
N GLN A 542 45.21 25.73 -1.94
CA GLN A 542 44.50 26.49 -2.98
C GLN A 542 43.40 25.74 -3.74
N PHE A 543 42.20 25.75 -3.16
CA PHE A 543 40.97 25.75 -3.94
C PHE A 543 40.04 26.85 -3.40
N GLN A 544 39.95 27.95 -4.14
CA GLN A 544 38.96 29.00 -3.90
C GLN A 544 37.58 28.50 -4.35
N PRO A 545 36.53 28.61 -3.53
CA PRO A 545 35.18 28.29 -3.98
C PRO A 545 34.70 29.37 -4.96
N TYR A 546 34.47 28.94 -6.20
CA TYR A 546 33.86 29.74 -7.25
C TYR A 546 32.46 30.23 -6.83
N LYS A 547 32.23 31.51 -7.12
CA LYS A 547 31.03 32.32 -6.87
C LYS A 547 29.76 31.67 -7.42
N GLN A 548 28.88 31.19 -6.54
CA GLN A 548 27.44 31.03 -6.81
C GLN A 548 26.56 31.52 -5.65
N GLN A 549 27.10 32.40 -4.81
CA GLN A 549 26.41 32.93 -3.64
C GLN A 549 25.76 34.30 -3.86
N SER A 550 26.03 34.99 -4.98
CA SER A 550 25.42 36.31 -5.27
C SER A 550 24.15 36.25 -6.11
N GLN A 551 23.84 35.14 -6.80
CA GLN A 551 22.58 35.01 -7.57
C GLN A 551 21.39 34.50 -6.74
N TYR A 552 21.62 34.04 -5.51
CA TYR A 552 20.55 33.57 -4.62
C TYR A 552 19.93 34.67 -3.76
N ASN A 553 20.64 35.78 -3.55
CA ASN A 553 20.16 36.89 -2.73
C ASN A 553 19.30 37.90 -3.51
N ASP A 554 19.48 38.02 -4.83
CA ASP A 554 18.69 38.93 -5.67
C ASP A 554 17.31 38.37 -6.05
N VAL A 555 17.09 37.05 -5.95
CA VAL A 555 15.80 36.40 -6.27
C VAL A 555 14.86 36.32 -5.05
N MET A 556 15.36 36.58 -3.84
CA MET A 556 14.60 36.52 -2.58
C MET A 556 14.24 37.88 -1.99
N GLY A 557 14.45 38.99 -2.73
CA GLY A 557 13.98 40.32 -2.32
C GLY A 557 14.49 40.79 -0.94
N MET A 558 15.64 40.27 -0.47
CA MET A 558 16.30 40.76 0.74
C MET A 558 17.23 41.92 0.39
N GLY A 559 16.63 43.06 0.03
CA GLY A 559 17.32 44.34 -0.04
C GLY A 559 17.25 45.04 1.32
N SER A 560 18.40 45.18 1.97
CA SER A 560 18.60 45.94 3.20
C SER A 560 18.11 47.39 3.04
N ARG A 561 17.01 47.75 3.72
CA ARG A 561 16.73 49.15 4.11
C ARG A 561 17.05 49.29 5.59
N ASN A 562 18.27 49.75 5.88
CA ASN A 562 18.60 50.49 7.10
C ASN A 562 20.03 51.03 6.96
N GLN A 563 20.15 52.28 6.54
CA GLN A 563 21.14 53.27 7.02
C GLN A 563 21.05 54.52 6.12
N GLN A 564 20.41 55.57 6.64
CA GLN A 564 20.80 56.99 6.51
C GLN A 564 19.66 57.87 7.04
N LYS A 565 19.74 58.20 8.33
CA LYS A 565 19.23 59.44 8.92
C LYS A 565 20.04 59.69 10.19
N ASN A 566 21.13 60.40 10.01
CA ASN A 566 21.82 61.22 11.01
C ASN A 566 22.89 61.98 10.21
N GLU A 567 22.52 63.18 9.76
CA GLU A 567 23.36 64.39 9.67
C GLU A 567 22.53 65.49 8.98
N GLU A 568 22.49 66.64 9.66
CA GLU A 568 21.78 67.90 9.41
C GLU A 568 20.26 67.97 9.65
#